data_AF-A0A521CIY8-F1
#
_entry.id   AF-A0A521CIY8-F1
#
_cell.length_a   1.000
_cell.length_b   1.000
_cell.length_c   1.000
_cell.angle_alpha   90.00
_cell.angle_beta   90.00
_cell.angle_gamma   90.00
#
_symmetry.space_group_name_H-M   'P 1'
#
loop_
_entity.id
_entity.type
_entity.pdbx_description
1 polymer ?
#
loop_
_entity_poly.entity_id
_entity_poly.type
_entity_poly.pdbx_seq_one_letter_code
_entity_poly.pdbx_strand_id
1 'polypeptide(L)'
;MRKAFRIAAGIFYSLCPLLLALIIGLLVYNELPNFWGISVFIVLVALAIGSGIAIFKKVKSKGFINYSTVVHASPDLDDLKPL
;
A
#
# COMPACT_ATOMS: atom_id res chain seq x y z
N MET A 1 -2.94 -16.84 -17.20
CA MET A 1 -1.96 -15.73 -17.06
C MET A 1 -2.50 -14.51 -16.30
N ARG A 2 -3.63 -13.88 -16.69
CA ARG A 2 -4.18 -12.69 -16.00
C ARG A 2 -4.48 -12.85 -14.49
N LYS A 3 -4.95 -14.02 -14.03
CA LYS A 3 -5.25 -14.27 -12.59
C LYS A 3 -3.99 -14.36 -11.73
N ALA A 4 -2.97 -15.10 -12.20
CA ALA A 4 -1.70 -15.24 -11.49
C ALA A 4 -0.99 -13.89 -11.31
N PHE A 5 -0.96 -13.06 -12.37
CA PHE A 5 -0.39 -11.71 -12.31
C PHE A 5 -1.12 -10.81 -11.31
N ARG A 6 -2.46 -10.86 -11.25
CA ARG A 6 -3.26 -10.10 -10.26
C ARG A 6 -2.98 -10.54 -8.82
N ILE A 7 -2.77 -11.83 -8.59
CA ILE A 7 -2.43 -12.36 -7.26
C ILE A 7 -1.01 -11.90 -6.87
N ALA A 8 -0.03 -12.03 -7.76
CA ALA A 8 1.34 -11.60 -7.52
C ALA A 8 1.43 -10.08 -7.24
N ALA A 9 0.76 -9.26 -8.06
CA ALA A 9 0.66 -7.82 -7.84
C ALA A 9 -0.03 -7.50 -6.51
N GLY A 10 -1.12 -8.18 -6.18
CA GLY A 10 -1.80 -8.02 -4.89
C GLY A 10 -0.88 -8.30 -3.71
N ILE A 11 -0.11 -9.39 -3.75
CA ILE A 11 0.85 -9.76 -2.70
C ILE A 11 1.92 -8.68 -2.58
N PHE A 12 2.52 -8.27 -3.69
CA PHE A 12 3.58 -7.26 -3.70
C PHE A 12 3.13 -5.94 -3.05
N TYR A 13 1.96 -5.44 -3.43
CA TYR A 13 1.42 -4.19 -2.85
C TYR A 13 0.96 -4.34 -1.41
N SER A 14 0.52 -5.53 -0.99
CA SER A 14 0.17 -5.78 0.41
C SER A 14 1.37 -5.80 1.35
N LEU A 15 2.58 -6.03 0.81
CA LEU A 15 3.83 -6.00 1.58
C LEU A 15 4.36 -4.57 1.81
N CYS A 16 4.01 -3.60 0.96
CA CYS A 16 4.42 -2.20 1.14
C CYS A 16 4.10 -1.63 2.54
N PRO A 17 2.86 -1.72 3.05
CA PRO A 17 2.56 -1.21 4.38
C PRO A 17 3.33 -1.93 5.50
N LEU A 18 3.63 -3.22 5.34
CA LEU A 18 4.45 -3.97 6.30
C LEU A 18 5.89 -3.44 6.33
N LEU A 19 6.49 -3.21 5.15
CA LEU A 19 7.82 -2.63 5.02
C LEU A 19 7.89 -1.24 5.66
N LEU A 20 6.88 -0.40 5.43
CA LEU A 20 6.77 0.92 6.02
C LEU A 20 6.66 0.86 7.55
N ALA A 21 5.78 0.00 8.09
CA ALA A 21 5.64 -0.17 9.53
C ALA A 21 6.92 -0.71 10.17
N LEU A 22 7.68 -1.57 9.48
CA LEU A 22 8.93 -2.12 9.98
C LEU A 22 10.01 -1.02 10.06
N ILE A 23 10.14 -0.17 9.03
CA ILE A 23 11.07 0.96 9.03
C ILE A 23 10.71 1.97 10.14
N ILE A 24 9.46 2.47 10.14
CA ILE A 24 9.01 3.45 11.13
C ILE A 24 9.12 2.86 12.53
N GLY A 25 8.71 1.62 12.69
CA GLY A 25 8.73 0.92 13.95
C GLY A 25 10.15 0.72 14.53
N LEU A 26 11.13 0.38 13.69
CA LEU A 26 12.54 0.31 14.10
C LEU A 26 13.08 1.68 14.53
N LEU A 27 12.73 2.74 13.80
CA LEU A 27 13.11 4.11 14.17
C LEU A 27 12.52 4.51 15.52
N VAL A 28 11.25 4.21 15.76
CA VAL A 28 10.59 4.47 17.04
C VAL A 28 11.24 3.69 18.17
N TYR A 29 11.56 2.41 17.96
CA TYR A 29 12.22 1.60 18.99
C TYR A 29 13.64 2.08 19.29
N ASN A 30 14.37 2.62 18.30
CA ASN A 30 15.70 3.19 18.52
C ASN A 30 15.65 4.42 19.45
N GLU A 31 14.64 5.27 19.30
CA GLU A 31 14.44 6.47 20.15
C GLU A 31 13.78 6.12 21.50
N LEU A 32 12.92 5.10 21.53
CA LEU A 32 12.20 4.63 22.70
C LEU A 32 12.37 3.11 22.89
N PRO A 33 13.54 2.63 23.35
CA PRO A 33 13.82 1.20 23.53
C PRO A 33 13.21 0.67 24.84
N ASN A 34 11.93 0.94 25.05
CA ASN A 34 11.19 0.56 26.24
C ASN A 34 9.83 -0.05 25.87
N PHE A 35 9.05 -0.39 26.89
CA PHE A 35 7.73 -0.99 26.71
C PHE A 35 6.81 -0.17 25.80
N TRP A 36 6.91 1.16 25.83
CA TRP A 36 6.10 2.04 24.99
C TRP A 36 6.49 1.96 23.52
N GLY A 37 7.79 1.95 23.19
CA GLY A 37 8.25 1.79 21.81
C GLY A 37 7.84 0.44 21.22
N ILE A 38 7.92 -0.64 22.00
CA ILE A 38 7.43 -1.98 21.59
C ILE A 38 5.91 -1.94 21.36
N SER A 39 5.15 -1.29 22.24
CA SER A 39 3.70 -1.16 22.09
C SER A 39 3.32 -0.43 20.81
N VAL A 40 4.00 0.68 20.49
CA VAL A 40 3.82 1.42 19.22
C VAL A 40 4.18 0.55 18.02
N PHE A 41 5.29 -0.20 18.09
CA PHE A 41 5.71 -1.12 17.03
C PHE A 41 4.61 -2.15 16.72
N ILE A 42 4.06 -2.79 17.75
CA ILE A 42 2.99 -3.80 17.60
C ILE A 42 1.76 -3.18 16.94
N VAL A 43 1.35 -1.97 17.36
CA VAL A 43 0.21 -1.26 16.77
C VAL A 43 0.47 -0.93 15.29
N LEU A 44 1.67 -0.46 14.94
CA LEU A 44 2.03 -0.18 13.55
C LEU A 44 1.97 -1.44 12.68
N VAL A 45 2.48 -2.57 13.17
CA VAL A 45 2.42 -3.85 12.46
C VAL A 45 0.96 -4.30 12.28
N ALA A 46 0.11 -4.18 13.30
CA ALA A 46 -1.31 -4.54 13.20
C ALA A 46 -2.04 -3.68 12.14
N LEU A 47 -1.80 -2.37 12.13
CA LEU A 47 -2.35 -1.45 11.12
C LEU A 47 -1.82 -1.76 9.71
N ALA A 48 -0.54 -2.14 9.59
CA ALA A 48 0.05 -2.54 8.33
C ALA A 48 -0.54 -3.83 7.77
N ILE A 49 -0.81 -4.83 8.63
CA ILE A 49 -1.50 -6.05 8.22
C ILE A 49 -2.93 -5.71 7.74
N GLY A 50 -3.67 -4.90 8.50
CA GLY A 50 -5.04 -4.50 8.15
C GLY A 50 -5.10 -3.77 6.80
N SER A 51 -4.21 -2.79 6.61
CA SER A 51 -4.11 -2.04 5.34
C SER A 51 -3.64 -2.93 4.19
N GLY A 52 -2.64 -3.81 4.39
CA GLY A 52 -2.18 -4.78 3.40
C GLY A 52 -3.30 -5.70 2.90
N ILE A 53 -4.14 -6.23 3.80
CA ILE A 53 -5.31 -7.03 3.44
C ILE A 53 -6.33 -6.20 2.64
N ALA A 54 -6.58 -4.96 3.04
CA ALA A 54 -7.51 -4.07 2.32
C ALA A 54 -7.01 -3.77 0.89
N ILE A 55 -5.70 -3.51 0.74
CA ILE A 55 -5.05 -3.30 -0.56
C ILE A 55 -5.15 -4.57 -1.42
N PHE A 56 -4.81 -5.74 -0.86
CA PHE A 56 -4.92 -7.02 -1.57
C PHE A 56 -6.33 -7.27 -2.12
N LYS A 57 -7.36 -7.04 -1.28
CA LYS A 57 -8.76 -7.16 -1.70
C LYS A 57 -9.11 -6.20 -2.84
N LYS A 58 -8.67 -4.94 -2.76
CA LYS A 58 -8.91 -3.92 -3.80
C LYS A 58 -8.21 -4.26 -5.12
N VAL A 59 -6.93 -4.62 -5.09
CA VAL A 59 -6.12 -4.97 -6.27
C VAL A 59 -6.67 -6.23 -6.95
N LYS A 60 -7.07 -7.25 -6.17
CA LYS A 60 -7.69 -8.47 -6.69
C LYS A 60 -9.03 -8.19 -7.38
N SER A 61 -9.84 -7.29 -6.84
CA SER A 61 -11.18 -6.96 -7.35
C SER A 61 -11.13 -6.04 -8.58
N LYS A 62 -10.44 -4.89 -8.51
CA LYS A 62 -10.44 -3.87 -9.58
C LYS A 62 -9.40 -4.12 -10.68
N GLY A 63 -8.41 -4.98 -10.40
CA GLY A 63 -7.24 -5.16 -11.25
C GLY A 63 -6.16 -4.13 -10.98
N PHE A 64 -4.91 -4.53 -11.24
CA PHE A 64 -3.70 -3.76 -10.92
C PHE A 64 -3.70 -2.35 -11.49
N ILE A 65 -3.90 -2.20 -12.80
CA ILE A 65 -3.83 -0.90 -13.49
C ILE A 65 -4.84 0.07 -12.89
N ASN A 66 -6.12 -0.32 -12.76
CA ASN A 66 -7.16 0.55 -12.20
C ASN A 66 -6.96 0.92 -10.72
N TYR A 67 -6.08 0.21 -9.99
CA TYR A 67 -5.72 0.55 -8.63
C TYR A 67 -4.55 1.56 -8.58
N SER A 68 -3.59 1.43 -9.49
CA SER A 68 -2.41 2.30 -9.57
C SER A 68 -2.65 3.57 -10.38
N THR A 69 -3.53 3.54 -11.38
CA THR A 69 -3.98 4.71 -12.12
C THR A 69 -5.08 5.40 -11.32
N VAL A 70 -4.67 6.37 -10.51
CA VAL A 70 -5.58 7.29 -9.84
C VAL A 70 -6.50 7.93 -10.87
N VAL A 71 -7.73 8.20 -10.43
CA VAL A 71 -8.89 8.88 -11.05
C VAL A 71 -8.56 10.31 -11.56
N HIS A 72 -7.30 10.64 -11.81
CA HIS A 72 -6.79 11.95 -12.23
C HIS A 72 -6.18 11.96 -13.64
N ALA A 73 -6.52 10.99 -14.48
CA ALA A 73 -6.57 11.30 -15.91
C ALA A 73 -7.79 12.23 -16.10
N SER A 74 -7.61 13.53 -15.81
CA SER A 74 -8.61 14.51 -16.22
C SER A 74 -8.63 14.48 -17.74
N PRO A 75 -9.81 14.30 -18.37
CA PRO A 75 -9.90 14.32 -19.84
C PRO A 75 -9.49 15.67 -20.43
N ASP A 76 -9.29 16.70 -19.59
CA ASP A 76 -8.89 18.05 -19.98
C ASP A 76 -7.55 18.10 -20.72
N LEU A 77 -6.67 17.09 -20.58
CA LEU A 77 -5.40 17.02 -21.32
C LEU A 77 -5.51 16.33 -22.69
N ASP A 78 -6.62 15.63 -22.97
CA ASP A 78 -6.87 14.98 -24.26
C ASP A 78 -7.60 15.89 -25.26
N ASP A 79 -8.13 17.04 -24.82
CA ASP A 79 -8.96 17.95 -25.63
C ASP A 79 -8.19 19.18 -26.16
N LEU A 80 -6.86 19.07 -26.32
CA LEU A 80 -6.08 20.08 -27.03
C LEU A 80 -6.42 20.03 -28.53
N LYS A 81 -7.49 20.74 -28.91
CA LYS A 81 -7.74 21.09 -30.32
C LYS A 81 -6.51 21.80 -30.86
N PRO A 82 -5.94 21.37 -32.01
CA PRO A 82 -4.90 22.13 -32.65
C PRO A 82 -5.44 23.53 -32.98
N LEU A 83 -4.74 24.57 -32.51
CA LEU A 83 -4.96 25.98 -32.84
C LEU A 83 -4.63 26.24 -34.31
#